data_AF-A0A1I4TEV3-F1
#
_entry.id   AF-A0A1I4TEV3-F1
#
_cell.length_a   1.000
_cell.length_b   1.000
_cell.length_c   1.000
_cell.angle_alpha   90.00
_cell.angle_beta   90.00
_cell.angle_gamma   90.00
#
_symmetry.space_group_name_H-M   'P 1'
#
loop_
_entity.id
_entity.type
_entity.pdbx_description
1 polymer ?
#
loop_
_entity_poly.entity_id
_entity_poly.type
_entity_poly.pdbx_seq_one_letter_code
_entity_poly.pdbx_strand_id
1 'polypeptide(L)'
;MAKTYEQLYSELTKTEEGKHKLTVIHNALLGGTLDNFDQLFAIIPKSTIQILLGTSFYAFPKKVASPGTFTLEEIDFLASLFKVDFDVMIAFFRKAQKSKSKRKA
;
A
#
# COMPACT_ATOMS: atom_id res chain seq x y z
N MET A 1 -13.04 -18.79 -5.74
CA MET A 1 -11.65 -18.78 -6.25
C MET A 1 -11.04 -17.43 -5.90
N ALA A 2 -10.07 -17.38 -4.98
CA ALA A 2 -9.32 -16.14 -4.74
C ALA A 2 -8.39 -15.91 -5.95
N LYS A 3 -8.41 -14.70 -6.52
CA LYS A 3 -7.52 -14.35 -7.64
C LYS A 3 -6.07 -14.35 -7.15
N THR A 4 -5.16 -14.89 -7.96
CA THR A 4 -3.73 -14.87 -7.62
C THR A 4 -3.16 -13.46 -7.76
N TYR A 5 -2.03 -13.20 -7.11
CA TYR A 5 -1.31 -11.92 -7.18
C TYR A 5 -1.12 -11.41 -8.62
N GLU A 6 -0.61 -12.27 -9.49
CA GLU A 6 -0.31 -11.92 -10.88
C GLU A 6 -1.58 -11.54 -11.65
N GLN A 7 -2.71 -12.18 -11.34
CA GLN A 7 -4.00 -11.86 -11.96
C GLN A 7 -4.50 -10.48 -11.55
N LEU A 8 -4.32 -10.09 -10.28
CA LEU A 8 -4.73 -8.79 -9.77
C LEU A 8 -3.81 -7.67 -10.22
N TYR A 9 -2.50 -7.90 -10.26
CA TYR A 9 -1.55 -6.96 -10.85
C TYR A 9 -1.83 -6.75 -12.34
N SER A 10 -2.07 -7.85 -13.06
CA SER A 10 -2.50 -7.80 -14.45
C SER A 10 -3.82 -7.03 -14.58
N GLU A 11 -4.81 -7.25 -13.71
CA GLU A 11 -6.06 -6.49 -13.73
C GLU A 11 -5.88 -4.99 -13.47
N LEU A 12 -5.03 -4.60 -12.54
CA LEU A 12 -4.70 -3.20 -12.28
C LEU A 12 -3.91 -2.56 -13.44
N THR A 13 -3.14 -3.34 -14.18
CA THR A 13 -2.34 -2.83 -15.31
C THR A 13 -3.03 -3.02 -16.66
N LYS A 14 -4.18 -3.70 -16.71
CA LYS A 14 -4.99 -3.88 -17.93
C LYS A 14 -5.65 -2.59 -18.39
N THR A 15 -6.01 -1.70 -17.48
CA THR A 15 -6.64 -0.41 -17.81
C THR A 15 -5.65 0.74 -17.68
N GLU A 16 -5.79 1.75 -18.54
CA GLU A 16 -4.99 2.98 -18.45
C GLU A 16 -5.22 3.69 -17.11
N GLU A 17 -6.43 3.62 -16.55
CA GLU A 17 -6.75 4.17 -15.24
C GLU A 17 -5.95 3.49 -14.12
N GLY A 18 -5.84 2.16 -14.13
CA GLY A 18 -5.09 1.45 -13.10
C GLY A 18 -3.58 1.65 -13.23
N LYS A 19 -3.03 1.72 -14.45
CA LYS A 19 -1.64 2.15 -14.69
C LYS A 19 -1.39 3.56 -14.17
N HIS A 20 -2.32 4.48 -14.41
CA HIS A 20 -2.22 5.86 -13.93
C HIS A 20 -2.20 5.90 -12.40
N LYS A 21 -3.09 5.17 -11.72
CA LYS A 21 -3.10 5.06 -10.25
C LYS A 21 -1.75 4.58 -9.70
N LEU A 22 -1.17 3.53 -10.28
CA LEU A 22 0.15 3.03 -9.86
C LEU A 22 1.26 4.07 -10.09
N THR A 23 1.20 4.80 -11.21
CA THR A 23 2.16 5.88 -11.51
C THR A 23 2.05 7.04 -10.52
N VAL A 24 0.82 7.44 -10.16
CA VAL A 24 0.57 8.48 -9.16
C VAL A 24 1.11 8.05 -7.80
N ILE A 25 0.85 6.80 -7.38
CA ILE A 25 1.36 6.28 -6.10
C ILE A 25 2.89 6.24 -6.10
N HIS A 26 3.52 5.72 -7.16
CA HIS A 26 4.97 5.69 -7.33
C HIS A 26 5.58 7.09 -7.16
N ASN A 27 5.06 8.07 -7.90
CA ASN A 27 5.58 9.44 -7.85
C ASN A 27 5.36 10.09 -6.48
N ALA A 28 4.22 9.82 -5.83
CA ALA A 28 3.92 10.36 -4.51
C ALA A 28 4.79 9.75 -3.40
N LEU A 29 5.15 8.47 -3.52
CA LEU A 29 6.09 7.79 -2.63
C LEU A 29 7.49 8.35 -2.78
N LEU A 30 8.00 8.46 -4.02
CA LEU A 30 9.34 9.03 -4.29
C LEU A 30 9.43 10.51 -3.92
N GLY A 31 8.39 11.29 -4.21
CA GLY A 31 8.29 12.69 -3.82
C GLY A 31 8.04 12.90 -2.33
N GLY A 32 7.80 11.83 -1.57
CA GLY A 32 7.53 11.87 -0.14
C GLY A 32 6.26 12.63 0.25
N THR A 33 5.32 12.80 -0.68
CA THR A 33 4.02 13.46 -0.48
C THR A 33 2.92 12.49 -0.02
N LEU A 34 3.16 11.18 -0.19
CA LEU A 34 2.35 10.12 0.41
C LEU A 34 2.90 9.80 1.82
N ASP A 35 2.17 10.19 2.86
CA ASP A 35 2.62 10.06 4.26
C ASP A 35 1.78 9.08 5.09
N ASN A 36 0.58 8.71 4.62
CA ASN A 36 -0.32 7.84 5.36
C ASN A 36 -1.21 6.99 4.44
N PHE A 37 -1.79 5.94 5.03
CA PHE A 37 -2.69 5.02 4.33
C PHE A 37 -3.98 5.67 3.84
N ASP A 38 -4.47 6.72 4.49
CA ASP A 38 -5.72 7.38 4.09
C ASP A 38 -5.53 8.08 2.73
N GLN A 39 -4.36 8.67 2.48
CA GLN A 39 -3.96 9.21 1.17
C GLN A 39 -3.76 8.11 0.12
N LEU A 40 -3.15 6.99 0.50
CA LEU A 40 -2.99 5.84 -0.41
C LEU A 40 -4.36 5.31 -0.86
N PHE A 41 -5.29 5.19 0.08
CA PHE A 41 -6.63 4.67 -0.21
C PHE A 41 -7.53 5.64 -0.97
N ALA A 42 -7.15 6.92 -1.07
CA ALA A 42 -7.80 7.87 -1.97
C ALA A 42 -7.46 7.59 -3.44
N ILE A 43 -6.35 6.91 -3.72
CA ILE A 43 -5.89 6.62 -5.09
C ILE A 43 -6.29 5.18 -5.50
N ILE A 44 -6.09 4.22 -4.61
CA ILE A 44 -6.40 2.80 -4.86
C ILE A 44 -7.28 2.23 -3.74
N PRO A 45 -8.34 1.45 -4.06
CA PRO A 45 -9.22 0.92 -3.02
C PRO A 45 -8.49 0.07 -1.99
N LYS A 46 -8.83 0.25 -0.72
CA LYS A 46 -8.31 -0.54 0.40
C LYS A 46 -8.46 -2.05 0.18
N SER A 47 -9.61 -2.48 -0.37
CA SER A 47 -9.90 -3.88 -0.68
C SER A 47 -8.91 -4.47 -1.69
N THR A 48 -8.47 -3.68 -2.68
CA THR A 48 -7.49 -4.12 -3.66
C THR A 48 -6.17 -4.49 -2.99
N ILE A 49 -5.65 -3.61 -2.13
CA ILE A 49 -4.40 -3.88 -1.40
C ILE A 49 -4.56 -5.07 -0.45
N GLN A 50 -5.69 -5.16 0.25
CA GLN A 50 -5.98 -6.30 1.12
C GLN A 50 -5.90 -7.64 0.38
N ILE A 51 -6.56 -7.73 -0.78
CA ILE A 51 -6.60 -8.95 -1.59
C ILE A 51 -5.19 -9.26 -2.12
N LEU A 52 -4.45 -8.24 -2.57
CA LEU A 52 -3.08 -8.40 -3.07
C LEU A 52 -2.13 -8.96 -2.00
N LEU A 53 -2.25 -8.50 -0.76
CA LEU A 53 -1.45 -9.00 0.37
C LEU A 53 -1.94 -10.35 0.91
N GLY A 54 -3.01 -10.93 0.36
CA GLY A 54 -3.60 -12.17 0.87
C GLY A 54 -4.05 -12.09 2.32
N THR A 55 -4.22 -10.89 2.88
CA THR A 55 -4.49 -10.69 4.30
C THR A 55 -5.98 -10.87 4.60
N SER A 56 -6.30 -11.46 5.76
CA SER A 56 -7.68 -11.60 6.19
C SER A 56 -8.38 -10.24 6.38
N PHE A 57 -9.68 -10.22 6.13
CA PHE A 57 -10.51 -9.02 6.26
C PHE A 57 -10.42 -8.38 7.66
N TYR A 58 -10.26 -9.20 8.70
CA TYR A 58 -10.16 -8.72 10.08
C TYR A 58 -8.74 -8.27 10.47
N ALA A 59 -7.70 -8.81 9.83
CA ALA A 59 -6.31 -8.47 10.14
C ALA A 59 -5.84 -7.19 9.43
N PHE A 60 -6.25 -6.99 8.17
CA PHE A 60 -5.76 -5.86 7.39
C PHE A 60 -6.11 -4.48 7.97
N PRO A 61 -7.35 -4.21 8.46
CA PRO A 61 -7.65 -2.95 9.14
C PRO A 61 -6.80 -2.72 10.39
N LYS A 62 -6.46 -3.78 11.14
CA LYS A 62 -5.60 -3.69 12.32
C LYS A 62 -4.17 -3.33 11.92
N LYS A 63 -3.66 -3.93 10.83
CA LYS A 63 -2.36 -3.60 10.26
C LYS A 63 -2.29 -2.15 9.78
N VAL A 64 -3.30 -1.67 9.07
CA VAL A 64 -3.40 -0.25 8.66
C VAL A 64 -3.44 0.70 9.87
N ALA A 65 -4.13 0.32 10.94
CA ALA A 65 -4.20 1.10 12.18
C ALA A 65 -2.87 1.09 12.96
N SER A 66 -2.10 0.01 12.85
CA SER A 66 -0.78 -0.16 13.45
C SER A 66 0.24 -0.60 12.39
N PRO A 67 0.76 0.33 11.57
CA PRO A 67 1.62 0.02 10.43
C PRO A 67 2.88 -0.79 10.75
N GLY A 68 3.38 -0.73 12.00
CA GLY A 68 4.52 -1.54 12.45
C GLY A 68 4.24 -3.05 12.53
N THR A 69 3.01 -3.50 12.31
CA THR A 69 2.63 -4.92 12.29
C THR A 69 2.65 -5.55 10.89
N PHE A 70 3.02 -4.77 9.87
CA PHE A 70 3.33 -5.32 8.55
C PHE A 70 4.67 -6.05 8.59
N THR A 71 4.74 -7.21 7.95
CA THR A 71 5.99 -7.97 7.84
C THR A 71 6.88 -7.37 6.77
N LEU A 72 8.18 -7.69 6.79
CA LEU A 72 9.11 -7.17 5.78
C LEU A 72 8.75 -7.69 4.38
N GLU A 73 8.23 -8.91 4.28
CA GLU A 73 7.78 -9.51 3.02
C GLU A 73 6.56 -8.77 2.46
N GLU A 74 5.60 -8.37 3.31
CA GLU A 74 4.45 -7.57 2.88
C GLU A 74 4.89 -6.17 2.40
N ILE A 75 5.89 -5.59 3.05
CA ILE A 75 6.46 -4.29 2.69
C ILE A 75 7.22 -4.39 1.37
N ASP A 76 8.06 -5.40 1.20
CA ASP A 76 8.82 -5.67 -0.02
C ASP A 76 7.92 -5.94 -1.23
N PHE A 77 6.84 -6.69 -0.98
CA PHE A 77 5.79 -6.89 -1.96
C PHE A 77 5.15 -5.57 -2.41
N LEU A 78 4.81 -4.67 -1.48
CA LEU A 78 4.25 -3.36 -1.82
C LEU A 78 5.27 -2.47 -2.53
N ALA A 79 6.54 -2.55 -2.15
CA ALA A 79 7.63 -1.84 -2.84
C ALA A 79 7.71 -2.28 -4.31
N SER A 80 7.69 -3.59 -4.55
CA SER A 80 7.64 -4.19 -5.89
C SER A 80 6.39 -3.79 -6.67
N LEU A 81 5.21 -3.81 -6.04
CA LEU A 81 3.94 -3.42 -6.65
C LEU A 81 3.95 -1.96 -7.13
N PHE A 82 4.47 -1.06 -6.30
CA PHE A 82 4.54 0.37 -6.59
C PHE A 82 5.83 0.77 -7.31
N LYS A 83 6.71 -0.19 -7.64
CA LYS A 83 7.99 0.01 -8.33
C LYS A 83 8.91 1.01 -7.64
N VAL A 84 8.97 0.96 -6.31
CA VAL A 84 9.88 1.78 -5.52
C VAL A 84 10.84 0.89 -4.73
N ASP A 85 11.97 1.46 -4.30
CA ASP A 85 12.91 0.74 -3.46
C ASP A 85 12.30 0.40 -2.09
N PHE A 86 12.77 -0.70 -1.50
CA PHE A 86 12.33 -1.16 -0.18
C PHE A 86 12.46 -0.08 0.89
N ASP A 87 13.55 0.69 0.87
CA ASP A 87 13.80 1.78 1.83
C ASP A 87 12.79 2.92 1.73
N VAL A 88 12.33 3.24 0.51
CA VAL A 88 11.27 4.24 0.28
C VAL A 88 9.97 3.74 0.92
N MET A 89 9.65 2.46 0.74
CA MET A 89 8.47 1.87 1.34
C MET A 89 8.56 1.84 2.86
N ILE A 90 9.69 1.41 3.44
CA ILE A 90 9.91 1.46 4.89
C ILE A 90 9.76 2.88 5.44
N ALA A 91 10.27 3.90 4.74
CA ALA A 91 10.11 5.29 5.13
C ALA A 91 8.63 5.71 5.16
N PHE A 92 7.83 5.30 4.17
CA PHE A 92 6.37 5.48 4.17
C PHE A 92 5.71 4.83 5.39
N PHE A 93 6.01 3.57 5.70
CA PHE A 93 5.43 2.87 6.85
C PHE A 93 5.77 3.55 8.18
N ARG A 94 7.00 4.04 8.33
CA ARG A 94 7.43 4.82 9.51
C ARG A 94 6.66 6.14 9.64
N LYS A 95 6.44 6.87 8.53
CA LYS A 95 5.63 8.09 8.51
C LYS A 95 4.16 7.79 8.83
N ALA A 96 3.60 6.73 8.26
CA ALA A 96 2.24 6.29 8.50
C ALA A 96 2.02 5.93 9.99
N GLN A 97 3.00 5.30 10.64
CA GLN A 97 2.95 5.02 12.07
C GLN A 97 2.94 6.31 12.92
N LYS A 98 3.79 7.28 12.57
CA LYS A 98 3.84 8.58 13.26
C LYS A 98 2.55 9.39 13.10
N SER A 99 1.93 9.38 11.92
CA SER A 99 0.68 10.12 11.68
C SER A 99 -0.49 9.58 12.52
N LYS A 100 -0.57 8.26 12.74
CA LYS A 100 -1.58 7.66 13.64
C LYS A 100 -1.29 7.95 15.12
N SER A 101 -0.01 8.04 15.51
CA SER A 101 0.38 8.43 16.88
C SER A 101 -0.03 9.86 17.21
N LYS A 102 0.14 10.81 16.27
CA LYS A 102 -0.27 12.21 16.47
C LYS A 102 -1.79 12.40 16.60
N ARG A 103 -2.60 11.49 16.07
CA ARG A 103 -4.08 11.57 16.14
C ARG A 103 -4.65 11.17 17.51
N LYS A 104 -3.84 10.60 18.41
CA LYS A 104 -4.21 10.22 19.77
C LYS A 104 -3.68 11.18 20.86
N ALA A 105 -2.97 12.24 20.47
CA ALA A 105 -2.46 13.27 21.37
C ALA A 105 -3.38 14.49 21.37
#